data_AF-A0A3D1A0I0-F1
#
_entry.id   AF-A0A3D1A0I0-F1
#
_cell.length_a   1.000
_cell.length_b   1.000
_cell.length_c   1.000
_cell.angle_alpha   90.00
_cell.angle_beta   90.00
_cell.angle_gamma   90.00
#
_symmetry.space_group_name_H-M   'P 1'
#
loop_
_entity.id
_entity.type
_entity.pdbx_description
1 polymer ?
#
loop_
_entity_poly.entity_id
_entity_poly.type
_entity_poly.pdbx_seq_one_letter_code
_entity_poly.pdbx_strand_id
1 'polypeptide(L)'
;MDFADVVVAEFKQPLEKLCDHLMHAGEMDQFVYFSGVLEMLSDPNDEFSVIAASIELSRCAFLGFQYTPEIQTMVNEILDQAIRLSSTMSSDSPQ
;
A
#
# COMPACT_ATOMS: atom_id res chain seq x y z
N MET A 1 11.59 -15.75 5.20
CA MET A 1 10.97 -14.48 5.63
C MET A 1 9.51 -14.81 5.86
N ASP A 2 8.96 -14.46 7.01
CA ASP A 2 7.54 -14.74 7.31
C ASP A 2 6.64 -13.78 6.50
N PHE A 3 5.40 -14.16 6.25
CA PHE A 3 4.42 -13.34 5.52
C PHE A 3 4.33 -11.93 6.10
N ALA A 4 4.20 -11.83 7.43
CA ALA A 4 4.13 -10.55 8.13
C ALA A 4 5.40 -9.69 7.93
N ASP A 5 6.59 -10.31 7.89
CA ASP A 5 7.84 -9.58 7.61
C ASP A 5 7.83 -8.98 6.20
N VAL A 6 7.33 -9.73 5.21
CA VAL A 6 7.22 -9.26 3.82
C VAL A 6 6.19 -8.14 3.73
N VAL A 7 5.01 -8.28 4.35
CA VAL A 7 3.98 -7.23 4.39
C VAL A 7 4.50 -5.94 5.01
N VAL A 8 5.26 -6.04 6.12
CA VAL A 8 5.85 -4.86 6.76
C VAL A 8 6.87 -4.20 5.85
N ALA A 9 7.81 -4.97 5.29
CA ALA A 9 8.92 -4.43 4.50
C ALA A 9 8.49 -3.90 3.13
N GLU A 10 7.59 -4.61 2.45
CA GLU A 10 7.21 -4.35 1.06
C GLU A 10 5.88 -3.61 0.92
N PHE A 11 5.11 -3.41 1.99
CA PHE A 11 3.84 -2.68 1.88
C PHE A 11 3.71 -1.59 2.94
N LYS A 12 3.81 -1.94 4.23
CA LYS A 12 3.58 -1.00 5.32
C LYS A 12 4.61 0.13 5.34
N GLN A 13 5.90 -0.19 5.35
CA GLN A 13 6.97 0.81 5.42
C GLN A 13 7.01 1.75 4.20
N PRO A 14 6.84 1.27 2.95
CA PRO A 14 6.68 2.16 1.80
C PRO A 14 5.49 3.11 1.93
N LEU A 15 4.36 2.61 2.44
CA LEU A 15 3.14 3.40 2.62
C LEU A 15 3.28 4.44 3.74
N GLU A 16 3.98 4.11 4.84
CA GLU A 16 4.37 5.06 5.89
C GLU A 16 5.21 6.21 5.30
N LYS A 17 6.24 5.89 4.50
CA LYS A 17 7.07 6.90 3.83
C LYS A 17 6.25 7.77 2.86
N LEU A 18 5.34 7.17 2.09
CA LEU A 18 4.45 7.92 1.21
C LEU A 18 3.60 8.91 2.02
N CYS A 19 3.01 8.47 3.14
CA CYS A 19 2.23 9.34 4.02
C CYS A 19 3.06 10.52 4.55
N ASP A 20 4.31 10.27 4.96
CA ASP A 20 5.21 11.34 5.39
C ASP A 20 5.46 12.34 4.25
N HIS A 21 5.77 11.88 3.03
CA HIS A 21 6.00 12.76 1.88
C HIS A 21 4.76 13.60 1.53
N LEU A 22 3.57 12.99 1.54
CA LEU A 22 2.30 13.68 1.29
C LEU A 22 2.01 14.76 2.33
N MET A 23 2.26 14.47 3.61
CA MET A 23 2.09 15.44 4.70
C MET A 23 3.05 16.63 4.53
N HIS A 24 4.32 16.37 4.18
CA HIS A 24 5.30 17.44 3.92
C HIS A 24 4.97 18.27 2.68
N ALA A 25 4.41 17.65 1.64
CA ALA A 25 3.99 18.32 0.41
C ALA A 25 2.67 19.11 0.58
N GLY A 26 1.94 18.90 1.68
CA GLY A 26 0.61 19.49 1.90
C GLY A 26 -0.50 18.85 1.04
N GLU A 27 -0.25 17.67 0.48
CA GLU A 27 -1.20 16.89 -0.31
C GLU A 27 -2.16 16.13 0.62
N MET A 28 -3.04 16.88 1.30
CA MET A 28 -3.83 16.36 2.42
C MET A 28 -4.90 15.35 2.01
N ASP A 29 -5.54 15.52 0.84
CA ASP A 29 -6.57 14.58 0.38
C ASP A 29 -5.98 13.20 0.09
N GLN A 30 -4.81 13.18 -0.55
CA GLN A 30 -4.01 11.99 -0.81
C GLN A 30 -3.52 11.39 0.52
N PHE A 31 -3.00 12.21 1.44
CA PHE A 31 -2.55 11.76 2.75
C PHE A 31 -3.67 11.04 3.52
N VAL A 32 -4.86 11.64 3.58
CA VAL A 32 -6.03 11.04 4.26
C VAL A 32 -6.38 9.69 3.64
N TYR A 33 -6.29 9.58 2.33
CA TYR A 33 -6.53 8.31 1.64
C TYR A 33 -5.50 7.24 2.00
N PHE A 34 -4.21 7.52 1.82
CA PHE A 34 -3.15 6.53 2.02
C PHE A 34 -2.96 6.17 3.50
N SER A 35 -3.20 7.10 4.42
CA SER A 35 -3.21 6.80 5.87
C SER A 35 -4.36 5.86 6.25
N GLY A 36 -5.53 5.99 5.62
CA GLY A 36 -6.62 5.02 5.77
C GLY A 36 -6.24 3.62 5.29
N VAL A 37 -5.54 3.51 4.16
CA VAL A 37 -4.99 2.22 3.68
C VAL A 37 -3.97 1.65 4.67
N LEU A 38 -3.13 2.52 5.26
CA LEU A 38 -2.12 2.12 6.24
C LEU A 38 -2.74 1.58 7.53
N GLU A 39 -3.85 2.14 8.00
CA GLU A 39 -4.58 1.65 9.17
C GLU A 39 -5.12 0.22 8.97
N MET A 40 -5.50 -0.13 7.73
CA MET A 40 -5.90 -1.50 7.38
C MET A 40 -4.75 -2.50 7.58
N LEU A 41 -3.49 -2.04 7.53
CA LEU A 41 -2.28 -2.85 7.77
C LEU A 41 -1.82 -2.82 9.24
N SER A 42 -2.75 -2.58 10.17
CA SER A 42 -2.46 -2.55 11.61
C SER A 42 -2.00 -3.91 12.15
N ASP A 43 -2.57 -5.02 11.64
CA ASP A 43 -2.07 -6.38 11.85
C ASP A 43 -1.53 -6.99 10.53
N PRO A 44 -0.20 -7.08 10.35
CA PRO A 44 0.40 -7.63 9.15
C PRO A 44 0.26 -9.16 9.03
N ASN A 45 -0.23 -9.86 10.07
CA ASN A 45 -0.52 -11.29 10.01
C ASN A 45 -1.93 -11.58 9.47
N ASP A 46 -2.82 -10.57 9.47
CA ASP A 46 -4.17 -10.72 8.95
C ASP A 46 -4.17 -10.60 7.43
N GLU A 47 -4.05 -11.75 6.77
CA GLU A 47 -4.06 -11.90 5.33
C GLU A 47 -5.28 -11.21 4.66
N PHE A 48 -6.47 -11.27 5.30
CA PHE A 48 -7.67 -10.63 4.76
C PHE A 48 -7.55 -9.11 4.76
N SER A 49 -7.01 -8.54 5.82
CA SER A 49 -6.77 -7.10 5.92
C SER A 49 -5.71 -6.64 4.91
N VAL A 50 -4.68 -7.44 4.66
CA VAL A 50 -3.66 -7.16 3.63
C VAL A 50 -4.25 -7.19 2.22
N ILE A 51 -5.10 -8.15 1.90
CA ILE A 51 -5.82 -8.21 0.62
C ILE A 51 -6.75 -7.00 0.48
N ALA A 52 -7.52 -6.68 1.53
CA ALA A 52 -8.42 -5.53 1.52
C ALA A 52 -7.66 -4.22 1.30
N ALA A 53 -6.52 -4.04 1.97
CA ALA A 53 -5.64 -2.89 1.79
C ALA A 53 -5.07 -2.81 0.37
N SER A 54 -4.71 -3.96 -0.23
CA SER A 54 -4.22 -4.02 -1.62
C SER A 54 -5.30 -3.63 -2.63
N ILE A 55 -6.55 -4.05 -2.40
CA ILE A 55 -7.70 -3.66 -3.21
C ILE A 55 -7.99 -2.17 -3.03
N GLU A 56 -8.00 -1.66 -1.80
CA GLU A 56 -8.18 -0.23 -1.53
C GLU A 56 -7.07 0.57 -2.21
N LEU A 57 -5.80 0.19 -2.10
CA LEU A 57 -4.69 0.86 -2.76
C LEU A 57 -4.94 0.98 -4.28
N SER A 58 -5.40 -0.09 -4.93
CA SER A 58 -5.68 -0.08 -6.38
C SER A 58 -6.75 0.94 -6.80
N ARG A 59 -7.65 1.35 -5.88
CA ARG A 59 -8.67 2.38 -6.16
C ARG A 59 -8.07 3.76 -6.39
N CYS A 60 -6.86 4.05 -5.91
CA CYS A 60 -6.26 5.39 -6.04
C CYS A 60 -6.08 5.83 -7.50
N ALA A 61 -5.90 4.86 -8.42
CA ALA A 61 -5.81 5.11 -9.86
C ALA A 61 -7.10 5.70 -10.47
N PHE A 62 -8.24 5.55 -9.79
CA PHE A 62 -9.55 6.02 -10.25
C PHE A 62 -10.05 7.28 -9.53
N LEU A 63 -9.34 7.74 -8.50
CA LEU A 63 -9.74 8.89 -7.68
C LEU A 63 -9.35 10.25 -8.30
N GLY A 64 -8.58 10.25 -9.39
CA GLY A 64 -8.18 11.47 -10.08
C GLY A 64 -7.14 12.31 -9.33
N PHE A 65 -6.48 11.71 -8.31
CA PHE A 65 -5.41 12.37 -7.57
C PHE A 65 -4.31 12.87 -8.52
N GLN A 66 -3.89 14.11 -8.29
CA GLN A 66 -2.72 14.68 -8.93
C GLN A 66 -1.56 14.55 -7.96
N TYR A 67 -0.46 13.98 -8.43
CA TYR A 67 0.75 13.78 -7.65
C TYR A 67 1.88 14.58 -8.25
N THR A 68 2.80 15.05 -7.41
CA THR A 68 4.14 15.41 -7.90
C THR A 68 4.83 14.19 -8.55
N PRO A 69 5.80 14.38 -9.46
CA PRO A 69 6.50 13.26 -10.10
C PRO A 69 7.14 12.28 -9.11
N GLU A 70 7.66 12.79 -7.99
CA GLU A 70 8.26 11.97 -6.93
C GLU A 70 7.21 11.07 -6.25
N ILE A 71 6.09 11.65 -5.84
CA ILE A 71 4.99 10.92 -5.20
C ILE A 71 4.37 9.90 -6.18
N GLN A 72 4.23 10.27 -7.46
CA GLN A 72 3.75 9.35 -8.48
C GLN A 72 4.63 8.10 -8.60
N THR A 73 5.96 8.27 -8.56
CA THR A 73 6.90 7.14 -8.58
C THR A 73 6.70 6.26 -7.36
N MET A 74 6.61 6.83 -6.15
CA MET A 74 6.38 6.07 -4.93
C MET A 74 5.06 5.29 -4.98
N VAL A 75 3.96 5.93 -5.41
CA VAL A 75 2.65 5.27 -5.54
C VAL A 75 2.72 4.09 -6.52
N ASN A 76 3.39 4.26 -7.67
CA ASN A 76 3.55 3.18 -8.64
C ASN A 76 4.36 2.01 -8.08
N GLU A 77 5.45 2.28 -7.35
CA GLU A 77 6.26 1.23 -6.71
C GLU A 77 5.47 0.43 -5.68
N ILE A 78 4.65 1.11 -4.85
CA ILE A 78 3.80 0.46 -3.85
C ILE A 78 2.71 -0.38 -4.53
N LEU A 79 2.09 0.10 -5.61
CA LEU A 79 1.11 -0.66 -6.38
C LEU A 79 1.74 -1.93 -6.98
N ASP A 80 2.94 -1.83 -7.55
CA ASP A 80 3.67 -2.97 -8.09
C ASP A 80 4.04 -4.01 -7.00
N GLN A 81 4.34 -3.55 -5.77
CA GLN A 81 4.60 -4.42 -4.62
C GLN A 81 3.32 -5.12 -4.14
N ALA A 82 2.21 -4.39 -4.03
CA ALA A 82 0.91 -4.94 -3.64
C ALA A 82 0.41 -6.01 -4.63
N ILE A 83 0.63 -5.81 -5.94
CA ILE A 83 0.33 -6.82 -6.98
C ILE A 83 1.18 -8.07 -6.79
N ARG A 84 2.48 -7.92 -6.52
CA ARG A 84 3.38 -9.05 -6.26
C ARG A 84 2.97 -9.82 -5.01
N LEU A 85 2.73 -9.15 -3.90
CA LEU A 85 2.22 -9.75 -2.66
C LEU A 85 0.95 -10.57 -2.93
N SER A 86 -0.03 -9.97 -3.61
CA SER A 86 -1.28 -10.64 -3.98
C SER A 86 -1.04 -11.90 -4.84
N SER A 87 -0.07 -11.84 -5.76
CA SER A 87 0.29 -12.98 -6.62
C SER A 87 1.04 -14.09 -5.88
N THR A 88 1.89 -13.75 -4.92
CA THR A 88 2.60 -14.72 -4.07
C THR A 88 1.62 -15.45 -3.16
N MET A 89 0.69 -14.73 -2.53
CA MET A 89 -0.38 -15.31 -1.70
C MET A 89 -1.30 -16.24 -2.51
N SER A 90 -1.63 -15.85 -3.74
CA SER A 90 -2.42 -16.70 -4.65
C SER A 90 -1.67 -17.96 -5.13
N SER A 91 -0.34 -17.93 -5.13
CA SER A 91 0.51 -19.04 -5.58
C SER A 91 0.82 -20.04 -4.47
N ASP A 92 0.77 -19.61 -3.20
CA ASP A 92 1.02 -20.43 -2.01
C ASP A 92 -0.26 -21.08 -1.46
N SER A 93 -1.35 -21.13 -2.24
CA SER A 93 -2.53 -21.93 -1.92
C SER A 93 -2.17 -23.43 -1.98
N PRO A 94 -2.12 -24.17 -0.85
CA PRO A 94 -2.07 -25.61 -0.91
C PRO A 94 -3.42 -26.09 -1.45
N GLN A 95 -3.39 -26.91 -2.50
CA GLN A 95 -4.55 -27.72 -2.91
C GLN A 95 -4.94 -28.70 -1.80
#